data_AF-A0A946QMY6-F1
#
_entry.id   AF-A0A946QMY6-F1
#
_cell.length_a   1.000
_cell.length_b   1.000
_cell.length_c   1.000
_cell.angle_alpha   90.00
_cell.angle_beta   90.00
_cell.angle_gamma   90.00
#
_symmetry.space_group_name_H-M   'P 1'
#
loop_
_entity.id
_entity.type
_entity.pdbx_description
1 polymer ?
#
loop_
_entity_poly.entity_id
_entity_poly.type
_entity_poly.pdbx_seq_one_letter_code
_entity_poly.pdbx_strand_id
1 'polypeptide(L)'
;MNLTQNLNCPIEYNDIPRDHYAYDAACTFRNRGWTDSLTTLEPNEPVTRAETASLLNRVIGGPLLSAKDLRLGKVIAEGQVFSDVTLSNQFFVDTAVVRSLGIMKGNPDKTFGLDTTLNRAEAATIFFRLMDKIEESEMRSI
;
A
#
# COMPACT_ATOMS: atom_id res chain seq x y z
N MET A 1 -10.41 -4.35 12.79
CA MET A 1 -10.95 -4.88 11.51
C MET A 1 -10.92 -6.41 11.56
N ASN A 2 -12.04 -7.10 11.42
CA ASN A 2 -12.05 -8.57 11.39
C ASN A 2 -11.80 -9.04 9.94
N LEU A 3 -10.69 -9.74 9.70
CA LEU A 3 -10.25 -10.13 8.35
C LEU A 3 -10.80 -11.50 7.91
N THR A 4 -11.44 -12.27 8.80
CA THR A 4 -11.70 -13.71 8.56
C THR A 4 -13.15 -14.16 8.74
N GLN A 5 -14.10 -13.29 9.11
CA GLN A 5 -15.50 -13.71 9.23
C GLN A 5 -16.19 -13.78 7.86
N ASN A 6 -16.79 -14.95 7.57
CA ASN A 6 -17.62 -15.23 6.38
C ASN A 6 -16.95 -14.88 5.05
N LEU A 7 -15.75 -15.43 4.81
CA LEU A 7 -15.06 -15.36 3.51
C LEU A 7 -15.92 -16.02 2.42
N ASN A 8 -16.74 -15.21 1.76
CA ASN A 8 -17.31 -15.55 0.47
C ASN A 8 -16.34 -15.05 -0.60
N CYS A 9 -15.74 -15.97 -1.35
CA CYS A 9 -14.80 -15.66 -2.43
C CYS A 9 -15.50 -15.88 -3.78
N PRO A 10 -16.39 -14.96 -4.21
CA PRO A 10 -17.12 -15.11 -5.46
C PRO A 10 -16.19 -15.09 -6.68
N ILE A 11 -14.99 -14.53 -6.51
CA ILE A 11 -14.00 -14.45 -7.57
C ILE A 11 -12.61 -14.76 -7.00
N GLU A 12 -11.96 -15.79 -7.54
CA GLU A 12 -10.64 -16.30 -7.12
C GLU A 12 -9.51 -15.86 -8.07
N TYR A 13 -8.27 -15.86 -7.57
CA TYR A 13 -7.07 -15.73 -8.39
C TYR A 13 -6.74 -17.05 -9.07
N ASN A 14 -6.29 -17.02 -10.32
CA ASN A 14 -6.02 -18.23 -11.08
C ASN A 14 -4.78 -18.99 -10.59
N ASP A 15 -3.87 -18.30 -9.91
CA ASP A 15 -2.58 -18.80 -9.44
C ASP A 15 -2.53 -19.05 -7.92
N ILE A 16 -3.67 -18.97 -7.23
CA ILE A 16 -3.80 -19.26 -5.80
C ILE A 16 -4.94 -20.27 -5.59
N PRO A 17 -4.65 -21.58 -5.55
CA PRO A 17 -5.65 -22.60 -5.27
C PRO A 17 -6.16 -22.52 -3.82
N ARG A 18 -7.30 -23.15 -3.53
CA ARG A 18 -7.99 -23.08 -2.22
C ARG A 18 -7.19 -23.60 -1.04
N ASP A 19 -6.25 -24.50 -1.29
CA ASP A 19 -5.35 -25.08 -0.30
C ASP A 19 -4.04 -24.30 -0.13
N HIS A 20 -3.84 -23.22 -0.91
CA HIS A 20 -2.68 -22.35 -0.77
C HIS A 20 -2.77 -21.51 0.51
N TYR A 21 -1.66 -21.36 1.24
CA TYR A 21 -1.62 -20.63 2.52
C TYR A 21 -2.10 -19.17 2.41
N ALA A 22 -1.98 -18.56 1.22
CA ALA A 22 -2.38 -17.19 0.95
C ALA A 22 -3.85 -17.05 0.52
N TYR A 23 -4.62 -18.13 0.39
CA TYR A 23 -5.98 -18.10 -0.19
C TYR A 23 -6.90 -17.09 0.50
N ASP A 24 -7.04 -17.16 1.83
CA ASP A 24 -7.91 -16.24 2.59
C ASP A 24 -7.45 -14.78 2.47
N ALA A 25 -6.14 -14.54 2.50
CA ALA A 25 -5.56 -13.22 2.35
C ALA A 25 -5.80 -12.65 0.95
N ALA A 26 -5.55 -13.44 -0.09
CA ALA A 26 -5.73 -13.05 -1.48
C ALA A 26 -7.22 -12.78 -1.78
N CYS A 27 -8.11 -13.65 -1.33
CA CYS A 27 -9.55 -13.43 -1.44
C CYS A 27 -9.98 -12.12 -0.78
N THR A 28 -9.48 -11.84 0.43
CA THR A 28 -9.76 -10.58 1.13
C THR A 28 -9.26 -9.37 0.36
N PHE A 29 -8.02 -9.41 -0.14
CA PHE A 29 -7.42 -8.32 -0.92
C PHE A 29 -8.26 -8.00 -2.14
N ARG A 30 -8.66 -9.04 -2.88
CA ARG A 30 -9.47 -8.87 -4.07
C ARG A 30 -10.87 -8.35 -3.78
N ASN A 31 -11.56 -8.93 -2.80
CA ASN A 31 -12.92 -8.51 -2.43
C ASN A 31 -12.99 -7.05 -1.94
N ARG A 32 -11.89 -6.52 -1.41
CA ARG A 32 -11.81 -5.12 -0.95
C ARG A 32 -11.22 -4.16 -1.99
N GLY A 33 -10.82 -4.64 -3.16
CA GLY A 33 -10.16 -3.82 -4.18
C GLY A 33 -8.80 -3.29 -3.74
N TRP A 34 -8.09 -4.04 -2.89
CA TRP A 34 -6.77 -3.66 -2.36
C TRP A 34 -5.59 -3.98 -3.29
N THR A 35 -5.89 -4.23 -4.56
CA THR A 35 -4.98 -4.73 -5.58
C THR A 35 -5.53 -4.39 -6.95
N ASP A 36 -4.64 -4.13 -7.90
CA ASP A 36 -5.02 -3.84 -9.29
C ASP A 36 -5.15 -5.11 -10.13
N SER A 37 -4.46 -6.18 -9.73
CA SER A 37 -4.57 -7.44 -10.43
C SER A 37 -5.81 -8.21 -9.97
N LEU A 38 -6.67 -8.52 -10.93
CA LEU A 38 -7.91 -9.26 -10.70
C LEU A 38 -7.80 -10.73 -11.13
N THR A 39 -6.70 -11.15 -11.75
CA THR A 39 -6.57 -12.50 -12.33
C THR A 39 -5.42 -13.30 -11.73
N THR A 40 -4.29 -12.66 -11.45
CA THR A 40 -3.08 -13.31 -10.90
C THR A 40 -2.50 -12.49 -9.76
N LEU A 41 -2.00 -13.11 -8.70
CA LEU A 41 -1.30 -12.40 -7.61
C LEU A 41 0.22 -12.55 -7.69
N GLU A 42 0.71 -13.54 -8.44
CA GLU A 42 2.13 -13.89 -8.56
C GLU A 42 2.75 -14.18 -7.17
N PRO A 43 2.19 -15.15 -6.41
CA PRO A 43 2.41 -15.28 -4.95
C PRO A 43 3.84 -15.59 -4.51
N ASN A 44 4.73 -15.92 -5.45
CA ASN A 44 6.14 -16.22 -5.18
C ASN A 44 7.09 -15.14 -5.70
N GLU A 45 6.59 -14.15 -6.42
CA GLU A 45 7.41 -13.06 -6.94
C GLU A 45 7.71 -12.04 -5.83
N PRO A 46 8.93 -11.46 -5.84
CA PRO A 46 9.26 -10.40 -4.89
C PRO A 46 8.47 -9.13 -5.22
N VAL A 47 7.99 -8.46 -4.19
CA VAL A 47 7.28 -7.18 -4.34
C VAL A 47 8.28 -6.01 -4.38
N THR A 48 8.08 -5.10 -5.33
CA THR A 48 8.85 -3.86 -5.44
C THR A 48 8.38 -2.81 -4.43
N ARG A 49 9.17 -1.76 -4.26
CA ARG A 49 8.78 -0.59 -3.46
C ARG A 49 7.56 0.12 -4.03
N ALA A 50 7.47 0.24 -5.36
CA ALA A 50 6.32 0.87 -6.02
C ALA A 50 5.02 0.10 -5.74
N GLU A 51 5.05 -1.22 -5.92
CA GLU A 51 3.90 -2.09 -5.63
C GLU A 51 3.55 -2.07 -4.15
N THR A 52 4.54 -2.08 -3.26
CA THR A 52 4.28 -1.95 -1.82
C THR A 52 3.59 -0.63 -1.48
N ALA A 53 4.02 0.48 -2.09
CA ALA A 53 3.36 1.78 -1.91
C ALA A 53 1.91 1.75 -2.41
N SER A 54 1.68 1.12 -3.57
CA SER A 54 0.36 0.92 -4.17
C SER A 54 -0.57 0.11 -3.26
N LEU A 55 -0.10 -1.00 -2.70
CA LEU A 55 -0.87 -1.83 -1.76
C LEU A 55 -1.18 -1.04 -0.48
N LEU A 56 -0.19 -0.37 0.11
CA LEU A 56 -0.40 0.44 1.31
C LEU A 56 -1.44 1.53 1.08
N ASN A 57 -1.32 2.30 -0.01
CA ASN A 57 -2.27 3.36 -0.33
C ASN A 57 -3.71 2.82 -0.47
N ARG A 58 -3.90 1.66 -1.11
CA ARG A 58 -5.23 1.04 -1.26
C ARG A 58 -5.80 0.53 0.07
N VAL A 59 -4.98 -0.06 0.93
CA VAL A 59 -5.44 -0.63 2.21
C VAL A 59 -5.75 0.48 3.23
N ILE A 60 -4.89 1.49 3.35
CA ILE A 60 -4.94 2.47 4.45
C ILE A 60 -4.86 3.94 4.04
N GLY A 61 -4.61 4.26 2.76
CA GLY A 61 -4.30 5.61 2.32
C GLY A 61 -5.45 6.58 2.59
N GLY A 62 -6.65 6.24 2.13
CA GLY A 62 -7.86 7.02 2.37
C GLY A 62 -8.13 7.25 3.87
N PRO A 63 -8.29 6.18 4.68
CA PRO A 63 -8.52 6.30 6.12
C PRO A 63 -7.49 7.16 6.86
N LEU A 64 -6.18 6.96 6.60
CA LEU A 64 -5.14 7.72 7.29
C LEU A 64 -5.01 9.17 6.79
N LEU A 65 -5.30 9.43 5.52
CA LEU A 65 -5.38 10.81 5.02
C LEU A 65 -6.51 11.56 5.74
N SER A 66 -7.70 10.96 5.83
CA SER A 66 -8.83 11.53 6.56
C SER A 66 -8.51 11.78 8.03
N ALA A 67 -7.90 10.81 8.73
CA ALA A 67 -7.55 10.95 10.15
C ALA A 67 -6.49 12.03 10.43
N LYS A 68 -5.70 12.42 9.42
CA LYS A 68 -4.69 13.48 9.51
C LYS A 68 -5.15 14.81 8.94
N ASP A 69 -6.44 14.96 8.62
CA ASP A 69 -7.00 16.13 7.92
C ASP A 69 -6.25 16.46 6.61
N LEU A 70 -5.64 15.44 5.99
CA LEU A 70 -4.97 15.55 4.70
C LEU A 70 -5.97 15.20 3.61
N ARG A 71 -6.01 16.02 2.56
CA ARG A 71 -6.83 15.78 1.38
C ARG A 71 -5.94 15.31 0.25
N LEU A 72 -6.39 14.31 -0.51
CA LEU A 72 -5.67 13.81 -1.68
C LEU A 72 -5.30 14.95 -2.65
N GLY A 73 -6.24 15.87 -2.91
CA GLY A 73 -5.99 17.06 -3.73
C GLY A 73 -4.83 17.94 -3.24
N LYS A 74 -4.63 18.04 -1.93
CA LYS A 74 -3.50 18.80 -1.35
C LYS A 74 -2.18 18.03 -1.50
N VAL A 75 -2.22 16.71 -1.31
CA VAL A 75 -1.05 15.83 -1.48
C VAL A 75 -0.54 15.90 -2.92
N ILE A 76 -1.43 15.77 -3.92
CA ILE A 76 -1.03 15.81 -5.33
C ILE A 76 -0.62 17.22 -5.80
N ALA A 77 -1.12 18.28 -5.14
CA ALA A 77 -0.76 19.66 -5.47
C ALA A 77 0.70 20.00 -5.10
N GLU A 78 1.38 19.18 -4.29
CA GLU A 78 2.84 19.31 -4.07
C GLU A 78 3.65 19.02 -5.34
N GLY A 79 3.02 18.41 -6.36
CA GLY A 79 3.65 18.12 -7.65
C GLY A 79 4.66 16.98 -7.56
N GLN A 80 5.63 16.99 -8.48
CA GLN A 80 6.65 15.95 -8.54
C GLN A 80 7.64 16.11 -7.39
N VAL A 81 7.71 15.09 -6.54
CA VAL A 81 8.59 15.07 -5.37
C VAL A 81 9.84 14.21 -5.59
N PHE A 82 9.68 13.07 -6.26
CA PHE A 82 10.77 12.15 -6.54
C PHE A 82 11.22 12.30 -8.00
N SER A 83 12.52 12.27 -8.25
CA SER A 83 13.08 12.49 -9.60
C SER A 83 12.75 11.36 -10.58
N ASP A 84 12.57 10.14 -10.08
CA ASP A 84 12.20 8.93 -10.85
C ASP A 84 10.69 8.68 -10.93
N VAL A 85 9.86 9.54 -10.32
CA VAL A 85 8.39 9.42 -10.36
C VAL A 85 7.80 10.68 -11.01
N THR A 86 7.63 10.64 -12.33
CA THR A 86 6.98 11.72 -13.08
C THR A 86 5.50 11.85 -12.71
N LEU A 87 4.89 13.01 -12.99
CA LEU A 87 3.45 13.22 -12.77
C LEU A 87 2.56 12.25 -13.58
N SER A 88 3.07 11.71 -14.68
CA SER A 88 2.39 10.72 -15.52
C SER A 88 2.68 9.27 -15.14
N ASN A 89 3.56 9.03 -14.16
CA ASN A 89 3.87 7.68 -13.69
C ASN A 89 2.65 7.10 -12.95
N GLN A 90 2.33 5.83 -13.21
CA GLN A 90 1.19 5.15 -12.60
C GLN A 90 1.24 5.14 -11.06
N PHE A 91 2.43 5.13 -10.46
CA PHE A 91 2.64 5.13 -9.02
C PHE A 91 2.77 6.54 -8.42
N PHE A 92 2.57 7.60 -9.21
CA PHE A 92 2.69 8.98 -8.73
C PHE A 92 1.81 9.24 -7.50
N VAL A 93 0.53 8.88 -7.59
CA VAL A 93 -0.41 9.10 -6.48
C VAL A 93 -0.04 8.25 -5.27
N ASP A 94 0.27 6.98 -5.48
CA ASP A 94 0.61 6.04 -4.41
C ASP A 94 1.84 6.51 -3.62
N THR A 95 2.93 6.83 -4.33
CA THR A 95 4.18 7.32 -3.73
C THR A 95 4.01 8.65 -3.01
N ALA A 96 3.19 9.56 -3.55
CA ALA A 96 2.87 10.83 -2.90
C ALA A 96 2.12 10.61 -1.58
N VAL A 97 1.10 9.74 -1.57
CA VAL A 97 0.30 9.45 -0.37
C VAL A 97 1.15 8.80 0.73
N VAL A 98 1.86 7.71 0.43
CA VAL A 98 2.66 7.02 1.47
C VAL A 98 3.79 7.89 2.01
N ARG A 99 4.30 8.84 1.20
CA ARG A 99 5.25 9.87 1.65
C ARG A 99 4.58 10.88 2.56
N SER A 100 3.45 11.47 2.15
CA SER A 100 2.75 12.49 2.96
C SER A 100 2.24 11.92 4.29
N LEU A 101 1.90 10.63 4.34
CA LEU A 101 1.60 9.91 5.58
C LEU A 101 2.86 9.56 6.40
N GLY A 102 4.06 9.67 5.80
CA GLY A 102 5.33 9.37 6.45
C GLY A 102 5.63 7.89 6.60
N ILE A 103 4.88 7.01 5.93
CA ILE A 103 5.02 5.55 6.01
C ILE A 103 6.24 5.09 5.20
N MET A 104 6.33 5.52 3.95
CA MET A 104 7.49 5.29 3.09
C MET A 104 8.20 6.62 2.78
N LYS A 105 9.52 6.56 2.58
CA LYS A 105 10.35 7.71 2.22
C LYS A 105 11.22 7.35 1.02
N GLY A 106 11.58 8.36 0.24
CA GLY A 106 12.56 8.21 -0.83
C GLY A 106 13.99 8.15 -0.32
N ASN A 107 14.90 7.94 -1.24
CA ASN A 107 16.33 7.83 -1.04
C ASN A 107 16.98 9.22 -0.92
N PRO A 108 18.21 9.30 -0.37
CA PRO A 108 18.96 10.56 -0.28
C PRO A 108 19.22 11.24 -1.62
N ASP A 109 19.24 10.48 -2.72
CA ASP A 109 19.43 10.96 -4.10
C ASP A 109 18.15 11.52 -4.75
N LYS A 110 17.07 11.66 -3.98
CA LYS A 110 15.74 12.14 -4.40
C LYS A 110 14.93 11.16 -5.26
N THR A 111 15.38 9.92 -5.41
CA THR A 111 14.57 8.85 -6.01
C THR A 111 13.61 8.24 -5.00
N PHE A 112 12.54 7.61 -5.47
CA PHE A 112 11.75 6.67 -4.69
C PHE A 112 12.35 5.27 -4.73
N GLY A 113 12.97 4.90 -5.86
CA GLY A 113 13.47 3.57 -6.15
C GLY A 113 12.34 2.62 -6.52
N LEU A 114 11.56 2.95 -7.55
CA LEU A 114 10.33 2.22 -7.91
C LEU A 114 10.53 0.70 -8.03
N ASP A 115 11.54 0.29 -8.80
CA ASP A 115 11.75 -1.11 -9.19
C ASP A 115 12.62 -1.90 -8.21
N THR A 116 13.12 -1.27 -7.14
CA THR A 116 13.92 -2.00 -6.16
C THR A 116 13.02 -2.78 -5.19
N THR A 117 13.44 -3.99 -4.85
CA THR A 117 12.74 -4.83 -3.87
C THR A 117 13.08 -4.40 -2.46
N LEU A 118 12.15 -4.64 -1.53
CA LEU A 118 12.37 -4.34 -0.12
C LEU A 118 13.17 -5.44 0.56
N ASN A 119 14.22 -5.07 1.28
CA ASN A 119 14.82 -5.96 2.25
C ASN A 119 14.03 -5.99 3.58
N ARG A 120 14.37 -6.94 4.46
CA ARG A 120 13.67 -7.16 5.73
C ARG A 120 13.71 -5.93 6.67
N ALA A 121 14.80 -5.16 6.66
CA ALA A 121 14.94 -3.98 7.51
C ALA A 121 14.07 -2.82 7.00
N GLU A 122 13.97 -2.66 5.68
CA GLU A 122 13.06 -1.69 5.08
C GLU A 122 11.60 -2.07 5.36
N ALA A 123 11.23 -3.34 5.19
CA ALA A 123 9.91 -3.83 5.54
C ALA A 123 9.57 -3.57 7.03
N ALA A 124 10.48 -3.90 7.95
CA ALA A 124 10.30 -3.62 9.38
C ALA A 124 10.09 -2.12 9.67
N THR A 125 10.83 -1.25 8.97
CA THR A 125 10.70 0.21 9.11
C THR A 125 9.34 0.70 8.62
N ILE A 126 8.83 0.14 7.52
CA ILE A 126 7.51 0.45 6.97
C ILE A 126 6.42 0.04 7.97
N PHE A 127 6.49 -1.18 8.50
CA PHE A 127 5.51 -1.65 9.49
C PHE A 127 5.54 -0.81 10.77
N PHE A 128 6.71 -0.48 11.29
CA PHE A 128 6.84 0.39 12.47
C PHE A 128 6.14 1.74 12.25
N ARG A 129 6.42 2.41 11.13
CA ARG A 129 5.79 3.69 10.81
C ARG A 129 4.30 3.57 10.54
N LEU A 130 3.87 2.49 9.90
CA LEU A 130 2.45 2.24 9.66
C LEU A 130 1.69 2.10 10.99
N MET A 131 2.18 1.27 11.90
CA MET A 131 1.54 1.05 13.21
C MET A 131 1.48 2.33 14.03
N ASP A 132 2.58 3.08 14.09
CA ASP A 132 2.64 4.40 14.73
C ASP A 132 1.56 5.36 14.19
N LYS A 133 1.33 5.35 12.86
CA LYS A 133 0.32 6.21 12.22
C LYS A 133 -1.12 5.74 12.48
N ILE A 134 -1.33 4.42 12.60
CA ILE A 134 -2.63 3.86 12.99
C ILE A 134 -2.95 4.22 14.44
N GLU A 135 -2.02 4.02 15.36
CA GLU A 135 -2.19 4.35 16.79
C GLU A 135 -2.45 5.85 17.00
N GLU A 136 -1.69 6.71 16.32
CA GLU A 136 -1.94 8.16 16.29
C GLU A 136 -3.36 8.51 15.82
N SER A 137 -3.90 7.77 14.84
CA SER A 137 -5.24 8.02 14.28
C SER A 137 -6.37 7.57 15.21
N GLU A 138 -6.17 6.45 15.92
CA GLU A 138 -7.13 5.94 16.90
C GLU A 138 -7.19 6.84 18.14
N MET A 139 -6.04 7.32 18.62
CA MET A 139 -5.98 8.30 19.72
C MET A 139 -6.66 9.63 19.40
N ARG A 140 -6.78 10.01 18.12
CA ARG A 140 -7.50 11.23 17.70
C ARG A 140 -9.01 11.04 17.63
N SER A 141 -9.48 9.80 17.69
CA SER A 141 -10.89 9.44 17.54
C SER A 141 -11.64 9.30 18.89
N ILE A 142 -10.93 9.50 20.01
CA ILE A 142 -11.43 9.53 21.40
C ILE A 142 -11.44 10.97 21.93
#